data_AF-A0A166FQJ6-F1
#
_entry.id   AF-A0A166FQJ6-F1
#
_cell.length_a   1.000
_cell.length_b   1.000
_cell.length_c   1.000
_cell.angle_alpha   90.00
_cell.angle_beta   90.00
_cell.angle_gamma   90.00
#
_symmetry.space_group_name_H-M   'P 1'
#
loop_
_entity.id
_entity.type
_entity.pdbx_description
1 polymer ?
#
loop_
_entity_poly.entity_id
_entity_poly.type
_entity_poly.pdbx_seq_one_letter_code
_entity_poly.pdbx_strand_id
1 'polypeptide(L)'
;MSSPTSTTFDFPDAESDGTPPPRSPPPNPALKSRHYMHGDVAVFKVEDHLFRTNRAPLDKETNMIPRGKDPIELINIRPGDFDILLDFLNLGTRHDGKPLAVVDWASVIAVSSVLGMQRVLNLAYKTLSDQQNTQLNISRATGAGFDRATRGLYFLIREKGTVNHLGTYASSNVEGAHLHLWPRGVENNDNSQIFFIDSSGALHHAVSGLAIDVVDDVPVLRRRRPVSGRPNPWSHPLPEFSFVNSQICIKFLSDPSLPGCTDDLYPDDSWATKNFVLAAHTEKGFHIHPISDFSPWIPAAMAGSFQYETGSNHDKKNLVLVQERVEDVGGERTSWEIVPASKS
;
A
#
# COMPACT_ATOMS: atom_id res chain seq x y z
N MET A 1 -37.64 55.23 6.34
CA MET A 1 -38.09 56.49 5.71
C MET A 1 -37.10 57.59 6.08
N SER A 2 -36.28 58.03 5.10
CA SER A 2 -35.62 59.35 4.99
C SER A 2 -34.59 59.26 3.84
N SER A 3 -34.94 59.82 2.67
CA SER A 3 -33.99 60.29 1.65
C SER A 3 -33.56 61.74 2.01
N PRO A 4 -32.78 62.52 1.22
CA PRO A 4 -31.99 62.30 0.00
C PRO A 4 -30.54 62.88 0.12
N THR A 5 -29.67 62.99 -0.89
CA THR A 5 -29.56 64.19 -1.76
C THR A 5 -28.42 64.01 -2.79
N SER A 6 -28.74 64.19 -4.08
CA SER A 6 -27.78 64.45 -5.18
C SER A 6 -27.30 65.89 -5.14
N THR A 7 -26.06 66.16 -5.53
CA THR A 7 -25.67 67.48 -6.05
C THR A 7 -24.62 67.33 -7.14
N THR A 8 -25.05 67.65 -8.36
CA THR A 8 -24.24 67.95 -9.54
C THR A 8 -23.85 69.43 -9.49
N PHE A 9 -22.61 69.77 -9.86
CA PHE A 9 -22.25 71.13 -10.27
C PHE A 9 -21.34 71.06 -11.51
N ASP A 10 -21.73 71.86 -12.51
CA ASP A 10 -21.04 72.07 -13.78
C ASP A 10 -19.89 73.10 -13.67
N PHE A 11 -19.03 73.02 -14.70
CA PHE A 11 -17.71 73.61 -14.94
C PHE A 11 -17.60 75.15 -14.94
N PRO A 12 -16.36 75.66 -14.98
CA PRO A 12 -15.97 76.29 -16.25
C PRO A 12 -14.56 75.95 -16.75
N ASP A 13 -14.43 76.02 -18.07
CA ASP A 13 -13.18 75.99 -18.84
C ASP A 13 -12.19 77.09 -18.42
N ALA A 14 -10.91 76.72 -18.39
CA ALA A 14 -9.81 77.67 -18.50
C ALA A 14 -8.66 77.00 -19.26
N GLU A 15 -8.61 77.23 -20.58
CA GLU A 15 -7.37 77.19 -21.33
C GLU A 15 -6.40 78.20 -20.70
N SER A 16 -5.26 77.72 -20.21
CA SER A 16 -4.07 78.56 -20.03
C SER A 16 -2.88 77.78 -20.55
N ASP A 17 -2.53 78.13 -21.78
CA ASP A 17 -1.23 77.92 -22.39
C ASP A 17 -0.14 78.46 -21.45
N GLY A 18 0.93 77.68 -21.26
CA GLY A 18 2.00 78.03 -20.32
C GLY A 18 2.73 76.82 -19.78
N THR A 19 3.74 76.35 -20.50
CA THR A 19 4.71 75.34 -20.05
C THR A 19 5.69 75.92 -19.03
N PRO A 20 5.93 75.26 -17.87
CA PRO A 20 7.25 75.35 -17.23
C PRO A 20 7.75 73.97 -16.70
N PRO A 21 9.02 73.86 -16.25
CA PRO A 21 10.06 72.94 -16.74
C PRO A 21 10.00 71.51 -16.15
N PRO A 22 10.82 70.55 -16.66
CA PRO A 22 10.66 69.13 -16.36
C PRO A 22 11.08 68.79 -14.92
N ARG A 23 10.26 67.97 -14.26
CA ARG A 23 10.63 67.30 -13.02
C ARG A 23 11.52 66.11 -13.34
N SER A 24 12.69 66.06 -12.72
CA SER A 24 13.67 64.98 -12.85
C SER A 24 13.02 63.62 -12.58
N PRO A 25 13.28 62.59 -13.42
CA PRO A 25 12.71 61.26 -13.24
C PRO A 25 13.35 60.54 -12.04
N PRO A 26 12.61 59.67 -11.34
CA PRO A 26 13.22 58.72 -10.42
C PRO A 26 14.16 57.78 -11.20
N PRO A 27 15.24 57.27 -10.56
CA PRO A 27 16.28 56.51 -11.23
C PRO A 27 15.75 55.21 -11.82
N ASN A 28 16.04 55.00 -13.12
CA ASN A 28 15.80 53.78 -13.88
C ASN A 28 16.35 52.53 -13.15
N PRO A 29 15.57 51.45 -13.02
CA PRO A 29 16.13 50.14 -13.25
C PRO A 29 16.35 50.01 -14.76
N ALA A 30 17.62 50.11 -15.16
CA ALA A 30 18.05 49.76 -16.50
C ALA A 30 17.71 48.29 -16.78
N LEU A 31 16.60 48.04 -17.46
CA LEU A 31 16.44 46.83 -18.25
C LEU A 31 16.25 47.26 -19.69
N LYS A 32 17.37 47.11 -20.40
CA LYS A 32 17.50 47.22 -21.85
C LYS A 32 16.23 46.74 -22.52
N SER A 33 15.58 47.67 -23.22
CA SER A 33 14.74 47.37 -24.38
C SER A 33 15.46 46.31 -25.20
N ARG A 34 14.93 45.10 -25.16
CA ARG A 34 15.21 44.09 -26.16
C ARG A 34 13.90 43.92 -26.90
N HIS A 35 13.88 44.49 -28.09
CA HIS A 35 12.93 44.11 -29.12
C HIS A 35 12.95 42.59 -29.21
N TYR A 36 11.87 41.94 -28.77
CA TYR A 36 11.65 40.53 -29.00
C TYR A 36 10.33 40.41 -29.76
N MET A 37 10.44 39.75 -30.90
CA MET A 37 9.42 39.60 -31.92
C MET A 37 8.10 39.07 -31.34
N HIS A 38 7.02 39.64 -31.86
CA HIS A 38 5.63 39.14 -31.89
C HIS A 38 5.48 37.63 -31.63
N GLY A 39 4.53 37.25 -30.75
CA GLY A 39 3.85 35.97 -30.89
C GLY A 39 3.15 35.41 -29.67
N ASP A 40 3.91 34.95 -28.67
CA ASP A 40 3.43 33.82 -27.87
C ASP A 40 3.40 34.04 -26.36
N VAL A 41 3.75 35.22 -25.83
CA VAL A 41 3.64 35.48 -24.38
C VAL A 41 2.25 36.03 -24.06
N ALA A 42 1.49 35.33 -23.21
CA ALA A 42 0.18 35.76 -22.73
C ALA A 42 0.20 35.94 -21.21
N VAL A 43 -0.71 36.77 -20.70
CA VAL A 43 -0.94 36.94 -19.27
C VAL A 43 -2.23 36.22 -18.90
N PHE A 44 -2.14 35.24 -18.02
CA PHE A 44 -3.29 34.52 -17.48
C PHE A 44 -3.61 35.05 -16.08
N LYS A 45 -4.89 35.19 -15.78
CA LYS A 45 -5.37 35.48 -14.44
C LYS A 45 -6.08 34.24 -13.90
N VAL A 46 -5.56 33.68 -12.82
CA VAL A 46 -6.11 32.52 -12.11
C VAL A 46 -6.43 32.99 -10.70
N GLU A 47 -7.71 33.08 -10.35
CA GLU A 47 -8.15 33.77 -9.14
C GLU A 47 -7.54 35.19 -9.06
N ASP A 48 -6.83 35.51 -7.98
CA ASP A 48 -6.15 36.81 -7.78
C ASP A 48 -4.68 36.82 -8.26
N HIS A 49 -4.22 35.77 -8.94
CA HIS A 49 -2.83 35.61 -9.36
C HIS A 49 -2.66 35.82 -10.88
N LEU A 50 -1.58 36.51 -11.26
CA LEU A 50 -1.21 36.74 -12.65
C LEU A 50 -0.01 35.89 -13.06
N PHE A 51 -0.15 35.12 -14.14
CA PHE A 51 0.87 34.27 -14.72
C PHE A 51 1.26 34.80 -16.09
N ARG A 52 2.51 35.23 -16.25
CA ARG A 52 3.05 35.66 -17.55
C ARG A 52 3.91 34.53 -18.12
N THR A 53 3.41 33.85 -19.14
CA THR A 53 4.06 32.65 -19.68
C THR A 53 3.96 32.56 -21.20
N ASN A 54 4.81 31.73 -21.79
CA ASN A 54 4.68 31.35 -23.19
C ASN A 54 3.43 30.47 -23.34
N ARG A 55 2.49 30.91 -24.16
CA ARG A 55 1.22 30.26 -24.46
C ARG A 55 1.35 29.12 -25.47
N ALA A 56 2.42 29.06 -26.26
CA ALA A 56 2.59 28.05 -27.29
C ALA A 56 2.45 26.58 -26.80
N PRO A 57 2.99 26.19 -25.62
CA PRO A 57 2.78 24.85 -25.08
C PRO A 57 1.31 24.58 -24.73
N LEU A 58 0.58 25.57 -24.22
CA LEU A 58 -0.84 25.44 -23.89
C LEU A 58 -1.70 25.29 -25.14
N ASP A 59 -1.45 26.13 -26.14
CA ASP A 59 -2.17 26.12 -27.42
C ASP A 59 -1.94 24.82 -28.23
N LYS A 60 -0.82 24.14 -27.97
CA LYS A 60 -0.54 22.82 -28.57
C LYS A 60 -1.44 21.73 -27.98
N GLU A 61 -1.85 21.87 -26.72
CA GLU A 61 -2.63 20.84 -26.02
C GLU A 61 -4.13 21.13 -26.01
N THR A 62 -4.55 22.38 -26.19
CA THR A 62 -5.96 22.75 -26.19
C THR A 62 -6.27 23.96 -27.08
N ASN A 63 -7.48 23.96 -27.65
CA ASN A 63 -8.07 25.10 -28.34
C ASN A 63 -9.08 25.87 -27.47
N MET A 64 -9.27 25.47 -26.21
CA MET A 64 -10.27 26.06 -25.30
C MET A 64 -9.83 27.42 -24.74
N ILE A 65 -8.55 27.75 -24.82
CA ILE A 65 -8.04 29.03 -24.32
C ILE A 65 -8.38 30.13 -25.35
N PRO A 66 -9.19 31.14 -24.99
CA PRO A 66 -9.58 32.18 -25.94
C PRO A 66 -8.38 33.01 -26.39
N ARG A 67 -8.36 33.42 -27.67
CA ARG A 67 -7.38 34.36 -28.22
C ARG A 67 -7.98 35.77 -28.11
N GLY A 68 -7.34 36.68 -27.38
CA GLY A 68 -7.91 37.98 -27.07
C GLY A 68 -6.97 38.90 -26.29
N LYS A 69 -7.52 40.00 -25.73
CA LYS A 69 -6.75 40.93 -24.90
C LYS A 69 -6.44 40.30 -23.53
N ASP A 70 -5.19 40.41 -23.11
CA ASP A 70 -4.73 40.02 -21.78
C ASP A 70 -5.34 40.92 -20.69
N PRO A 71 -5.56 40.40 -19.46
CA PRO A 71 -5.29 39.02 -19.05
C PRO A 71 -6.42 38.05 -19.42
N ILE A 72 -6.06 36.83 -19.79
CA ILE A 72 -6.98 35.72 -20.03
C ILE A 72 -7.38 35.11 -18.69
N GLU A 73 -8.64 35.25 -18.30
CA GLU A 73 -9.15 34.70 -17.04
C GLU A 73 -9.41 33.19 -17.16
N LEU A 74 -8.85 32.42 -16.23
CA LEU A 74 -9.07 30.98 -16.09
C LEU A 74 -9.88 30.73 -14.82
N ILE A 75 -11.07 30.15 -15.01
CA ILE A 75 -12.00 29.82 -13.92
C ILE A 75 -11.88 28.34 -13.53
N ASN A 76 -12.22 28.03 -12.27
CA ASN A 76 -12.21 26.66 -11.71
C ASN A 76 -10.82 25.98 -11.70
N ILE A 77 -9.75 26.78 -11.66
CA ILE A 77 -8.37 26.31 -11.56
C ILE A 77 -7.74 27.02 -10.37
N ARG A 78 -7.05 26.27 -9.51
CA ARG A 78 -6.28 26.87 -8.40
C ARG A 78 -4.92 27.36 -8.91
N PRO A 79 -4.40 28.49 -8.42
CA PRO A 79 -3.10 29.03 -8.85
C PRO A 79 -1.96 28.02 -8.75
N GLY A 80 -1.88 27.26 -7.65
CA GLY A 80 -0.84 26.25 -7.47
C GLY A 80 -0.93 25.06 -8.43
N ASP A 81 -2.14 24.67 -8.84
CA ASP A 81 -2.30 23.58 -9.82
C ASP A 81 -1.93 24.05 -11.22
N PHE A 82 -2.24 25.31 -11.54
CA PHE A 82 -1.84 25.93 -12.81
C PHE A 82 -0.33 26.05 -12.93
N ASP A 83 0.35 26.45 -11.85
CA ASP A 83 1.81 26.53 -11.78
C ASP A 83 2.48 25.17 -12.05
N ILE A 84 1.97 24.10 -11.43
CA ILE A 84 2.43 22.73 -11.64
C ILE A 84 2.21 22.27 -13.10
N LEU A 85 1.08 22.64 -13.72
CA LEU A 85 0.85 22.36 -15.13
C LEU A 85 1.85 23.10 -16.04
N LEU A 86 2.15 24.37 -15.75
CA LEU A 86 3.13 25.14 -16.52
C LEU A 86 4.53 24.55 -16.39
N ASP A 87 4.94 24.16 -15.18
CA ASP A 87 6.18 23.43 -14.92
C ASP A 87 6.26 22.15 -15.76
N PHE A 88 5.20 21.34 -15.73
CA PHE A 88 5.13 20.12 -16.54
C PHE A 88 5.22 20.39 -18.05
N LEU A 89 4.46 21.34 -18.58
CA LEU A 89 4.44 21.60 -20.03
C LEU A 89 5.75 22.20 -20.55
N ASN A 90 6.43 23.01 -19.74
CA ASN A 90 7.68 23.66 -20.15
C ASN A 90 8.92 22.79 -19.88
N LEU A 91 8.94 22.06 -18.76
CA LEU A 91 10.13 21.39 -18.24
C LEU A 91 9.98 19.87 -18.14
N GLY A 92 8.76 19.34 -18.21
CA GLY A 92 8.45 17.93 -17.93
C GLY A 92 8.67 17.52 -16.46
N THR A 93 9.00 18.47 -15.59
CA THR A 93 9.39 18.31 -14.18
C THR A 93 8.95 19.55 -13.40
N ARG A 94 9.08 19.53 -12.07
CA ARG A 94 8.88 20.71 -11.21
C ARG A 94 9.97 21.77 -11.50
N HIS A 95 9.71 23.04 -11.20
CA HIS A 95 10.68 24.13 -11.35
C HIS A 95 12.00 23.91 -10.59
N ASP A 96 12.00 23.12 -9.51
CA ASP A 96 13.20 22.75 -8.76
C ASP A 96 13.98 21.58 -9.38
N GLY A 97 13.57 21.14 -10.57
CA GLY A 97 14.17 20.04 -11.32
C GLY A 97 13.77 18.65 -10.83
N LYS A 98 12.90 18.54 -9.82
CA LYS A 98 12.44 17.23 -9.32
C LYS A 98 11.35 16.63 -10.22
N PRO A 99 11.30 15.30 -10.36
CA PRO A 99 10.19 14.62 -11.02
C PRO A 99 8.85 14.96 -10.33
N LEU A 100 7.77 14.99 -11.11
CA LEU A 100 6.43 15.18 -10.56
C LEU A 100 6.05 14.01 -9.64
N ALA A 101 5.62 14.34 -8.42
CA ALA A 101 5.06 13.40 -7.46
C ALA A 101 3.59 13.07 -7.81
N VAL A 102 3.02 12.06 -7.14
CA VAL A 102 1.62 11.65 -7.35
C VAL A 102 0.63 12.81 -7.13
N VAL A 103 0.90 13.66 -6.14
CA VAL A 103 0.10 14.86 -5.86
C VAL A 103 0.21 15.89 -6.98
N ASP A 104 1.39 16.06 -7.58
CA ASP A 104 1.59 16.98 -8.70
C ASP A 104 0.86 16.48 -9.96
N TRP A 105 0.85 15.16 -10.20
CA TRP A 105 0.07 14.56 -11.28
C TRP A 105 -1.45 14.74 -11.09
N ALA A 106 -1.95 14.74 -9.85
CA ALA A 106 -3.35 15.05 -9.58
C ALA A 106 -3.69 16.50 -9.96
N SER A 107 -2.79 17.45 -9.69
CA SER A 107 -2.91 18.84 -10.14
C SER A 107 -2.89 18.96 -11.66
N VAL A 108 -1.97 18.28 -12.35
CA VAL A 108 -1.91 18.25 -13.83
C VAL A 108 -3.22 17.70 -14.41
N ILE A 109 -3.75 16.61 -13.86
CA ILE A 109 -5.01 16.01 -14.32
C ILE A 109 -6.19 16.96 -14.10
N ALA A 110 -6.28 17.60 -12.93
CA ALA A 110 -7.38 18.51 -12.61
C ALA A 110 -7.45 19.67 -13.61
N VAL A 111 -6.32 20.36 -13.85
CA VAL A 111 -6.28 21.50 -14.78
C VAL A 111 -6.46 21.05 -16.23
N SER A 112 -5.82 19.94 -16.62
CA SER A 112 -5.95 19.39 -17.98
C SER A 112 -7.39 18.95 -18.29
N SER A 113 -8.14 18.51 -17.28
CA SER A 113 -9.57 18.18 -17.42
C SER A 113 -10.42 19.41 -17.67
N VAL A 114 -10.15 20.51 -16.94
CA VAL A 114 -10.86 21.78 -17.11
C VAL A 114 -10.56 22.40 -18.48
N LEU A 115 -9.31 22.29 -18.94
CA LEU A 115 -8.87 22.86 -20.22
C LEU A 115 -9.00 21.91 -21.42
N GLY A 116 -9.53 20.70 -21.24
CA GLY A 116 -9.75 19.75 -22.35
C GLY A 116 -8.48 19.18 -23.00
N MET A 117 -7.37 19.10 -22.25
CA MET A 117 -6.06 18.66 -22.77
C MET A 117 -5.95 17.12 -22.81
N GLN A 118 -6.63 16.48 -23.76
CA GLN A 118 -6.78 15.02 -23.78
C GLN A 118 -5.45 14.25 -23.90
N ARG A 119 -4.47 14.79 -24.63
CA ARG A 119 -3.15 14.17 -24.77
C ARG A 119 -2.39 14.17 -23.45
N VAL A 120 -2.45 15.28 -22.72
CA VAL A 120 -1.84 15.42 -21.39
C VAL A 120 -2.54 14.52 -20.38
N LEU A 121 -3.87 14.43 -20.41
CA LEU A 121 -4.63 13.50 -19.56
C LEU A 121 -4.23 12.05 -19.79
N ASN A 122 -4.19 11.60 -21.06
CA ASN A 122 -3.77 10.23 -21.39
C ASN A 122 -2.34 9.95 -20.92
N LEU A 123 -1.44 10.92 -21.07
CA LEU A 123 -0.07 10.81 -20.59
C LEU A 123 -0.01 10.72 -19.07
N ALA A 124 -0.71 11.59 -18.35
CA ALA A 124 -0.74 11.59 -16.88
C ALA A 124 -1.32 10.28 -16.32
N TYR A 125 -2.43 9.78 -16.89
CA TYR A 125 -3.01 8.50 -16.48
C TYR A 125 -2.08 7.33 -16.79
N LYS A 126 -1.44 7.33 -17.96
CA LYS A 126 -0.46 6.30 -18.32
C LYS A 126 0.74 6.35 -17.38
N THR A 127 1.29 7.53 -17.08
CA THR A 127 2.43 7.69 -16.18
C THR A 127 2.08 7.31 -14.74
N LEU A 128 0.88 7.63 -14.24
CA LEU A 128 0.43 7.15 -12.92
C LEU A 128 0.24 5.63 -12.90
N SER A 129 -0.32 5.05 -13.97
CA SER A 129 -0.42 3.60 -14.10
C SER A 129 0.97 2.96 -14.17
N ASP A 130 1.90 3.54 -14.93
CA ASP A 130 3.28 3.08 -15.05
C ASP A 130 4.05 3.27 -13.74
N GLN A 131 3.82 4.35 -12.98
CA GLN A 131 4.39 4.56 -11.64
C GLN A 131 3.83 3.55 -10.63
N GLN A 132 2.53 3.27 -10.65
CA GLN A 132 1.93 2.19 -9.86
C GLN A 132 2.49 0.83 -10.27
N ASN A 133 2.61 0.57 -11.58
CA ASN A 133 3.18 -0.67 -12.12
C ASN A 133 4.68 -0.78 -11.83
N THR A 134 5.41 0.33 -11.77
CA THR A 134 6.84 0.38 -11.42
C THR A 134 7.02 0.21 -9.92
N GLN A 135 6.15 0.79 -9.09
CA GLN A 135 6.11 0.52 -7.66
C GLN A 135 5.73 -0.95 -7.38
N LEU A 136 4.79 -1.51 -8.16
CA LEU A 136 4.49 -2.94 -8.18
C LEU A 136 5.65 -3.78 -8.71
N ASN A 137 6.45 -3.29 -9.67
CA ASN A 137 7.61 -4.01 -10.21
C ASN A 137 8.85 -3.93 -9.31
N ILE A 138 9.05 -2.82 -8.60
CA ILE A 138 10.03 -2.68 -7.53
C ILE A 138 9.61 -3.58 -6.36
N SER A 139 8.31 -3.64 -6.04
CA SER A 139 7.75 -4.65 -5.12
C SER A 139 7.94 -6.08 -5.63
N ARG A 140 7.90 -6.33 -6.95
CA ARG A 140 8.20 -7.65 -7.56
C ARG A 140 9.69 -8.01 -7.54
N ALA A 141 10.59 -7.03 -7.49
CA ALA A 141 12.04 -7.24 -7.47
C ALA A 141 12.60 -7.40 -6.04
N THR A 142 11.91 -6.86 -5.03
CA THR A 142 12.24 -7.02 -3.62
C THR A 142 11.03 -7.52 -2.85
N GLY A 143 10.83 -8.84 -2.84
CA GLY A 143 9.96 -9.51 -1.90
C GLY A 143 8.96 -10.48 -2.51
N ALA A 144 9.36 -11.76 -2.60
CA ALA A 144 8.53 -12.80 -1.98
C ALA A 144 7.97 -12.23 -0.65
N GLY A 145 6.72 -12.41 -0.23
CA GLY A 145 6.05 -13.69 -0.31
C GLY A 145 4.52 -13.70 -0.26
N PHE A 146 3.80 -12.65 0.15
CA PHE A 146 2.32 -12.71 0.30
C PHE A 146 1.58 -11.42 -0.12
N ASP A 147 2.08 -10.71 -1.14
CA ASP A 147 1.39 -9.51 -1.64
C ASP A 147 0.07 -9.82 -2.37
N ARG A 148 -0.72 -8.79 -2.69
CA ARG A 148 -2.01 -8.95 -3.41
C ARG A 148 -1.84 -9.58 -4.81
N ALA A 149 -0.64 -9.55 -5.38
CA ALA A 149 -0.32 -10.17 -6.66
C ALA A 149 0.05 -11.66 -6.54
N THR A 150 0.39 -12.14 -5.34
CA THR A 150 0.59 -13.57 -5.02
C THR A 150 -0.67 -14.29 -4.54
N ARG A 151 -1.77 -13.57 -4.29
CA ARG A 151 -3.08 -14.18 -3.98
C ARG A 151 -3.53 -15.04 -5.17
N GLY A 152 -3.76 -16.34 -4.91
CA GLY A 152 -4.10 -17.34 -5.92
C GLY A 152 -2.91 -18.08 -6.54
N LEU A 153 -1.67 -17.80 -6.08
CA LEU A 153 -0.49 -18.60 -6.43
C LEU A 153 -0.21 -19.66 -5.37
N TYR A 154 0.22 -20.82 -5.84
CA TYR A 154 0.71 -21.91 -5.00
C TYR A 154 2.23 -21.81 -4.86
N PHE A 155 2.73 -21.99 -3.64
CA PHE A 155 4.15 -21.86 -3.32
C PHE A 155 4.57 -22.85 -2.24
N LEU A 156 5.87 -23.01 -2.10
CA LEU A 156 6.51 -23.69 -0.98
C LEU A 156 7.16 -22.66 -0.06
N ILE A 157 7.25 -23.00 1.21
CA ILE A 157 7.99 -22.23 2.21
C ILE A 157 9.25 -23.03 2.53
N ARG A 158 10.41 -22.48 2.17
CA ARG A 158 11.72 -23.12 2.38
C ARG A 158 12.47 -22.41 3.50
N GLU A 159 13.13 -23.17 4.35
CA GLU A 159 14.11 -22.61 5.28
C GLU A 159 15.30 -22.06 4.49
N LYS A 160 15.65 -20.80 4.73
CA LYS A 160 16.61 -20.09 3.90
C LYS A 160 17.98 -20.77 3.92
N GLY A 161 18.51 -21.07 2.73
CA GLY A 161 19.83 -21.71 2.58
C GLY A 161 19.85 -23.22 2.83
N THR A 162 18.68 -23.87 3.03
CA THR A 162 18.61 -25.33 3.20
C THR A 162 17.70 -25.98 2.15
N VAL A 163 17.62 -27.30 2.19
CA VAL A 163 16.69 -28.11 1.36
C VAL A 163 15.37 -28.39 2.08
N ASN A 164 15.24 -27.94 3.33
CA ASN A 164 14.08 -28.23 4.16
C ASN A 164 12.94 -27.28 3.82
N HIS A 165 11.76 -27.86 3.66
CA HIS A 165 10.54 -27.12 3.40
C HIS A 165 9.56 -27.34 4.54
N LEU A 166 8.72 -26.34 4.75
CA LEU A 166 7.56 -26.47 5.61
C LEU A 166 6.61 -27.50 4.98
N GLY A 167 6.11 -28.42 5.79
CA GLY A 167 5.17 -29.45 5.38
C GLY A 167 4.36 -29.93 6.58
N THR A 168 3.32 -30.71 6.32
CA THR A 168 2.53 -31.33 7.38
C THR A 168 3.19 -32.60 7.88
N TYR A 169 3.06 -32.87 9.18
CA TYR A 169 3.58 -34.11 9.75
C TYR A 169 3.01 -35.35 9.07
N ALA A 170 3.90 -36.26 8.67
CA ALA A 170 3.57 -37.50 7.96
C ALA A 170 2.72 -37.27 6.69
N SER A 171 2.86 -36.11 6.03
CA SER A 171 2.06 -35.68 4.89
C SER A 171 0.55 -35.69 5.16
N SER A 172 0.17 -35.56 6.44
CA SER A 172 -1.22 -35.60 6.89
C SER A 172 -2.00 -34.40 6.36
N ASN A 173 -3.24 -34.63 5.95
CA ASN A 173 -4.13 -33.63 5.37
C ASN A 173 -5.36 -33.36 6.24
N VAL A 174 -5.36 -33.83 7.49
CA VAL A 174 -6.49 -33.72 8.43
C VAL A 174 -6.27 -32.59 9.43
N GLU A 175 -7.34 -32.22 10.13
CA GLU A 175 -7.30 -31.17 11.15
C GLU A 175 -6.41 -31.57 12.34
N GLY A 176 -5.74 -30.62 12.98
CA GLY A 176 -4.79 -30.86 14.07
C GLY A 176 -3.37 -31.23 13.63
N ALA A 177 -3.16 -31.60 12.35
CA ALA A 177 -1.82 -31.89 11.84
C ALA A 177 -0.94 -30.65 11.95
N HIS A 178 0.15 -30.73 12.71
CA HIS A 178 1.10 -29.64 12.88
C HIS A 178 2.06 -29.54 11.70
N LEU A 179 2.62 -28.33 11.51
CA LEU A 179 3.65 -28.09 10.51
C LEU A 179 5.04 -28.38 11.08
N HIS A 180 5.91 -28.90 10.23
CA HIS A 180 7.30 -29.16 10.55
C HIS A 180 8.21 -28.90 9.35
N LEU A 181 9.52 -28.96 9.56
CA LEU A 181 10.53 -28.95 8.50
C LEU A 181 10.86 -30.37 8.06
N TRP A 182 10.87 -30.58 6.76
CA TRP A 182 11.40 -31.81 6.18
C TRP A 182 11.98 -31.57 4.78
N PRO A 183 13.07 -32.26 4.39
CA PRO A 183 13.59 -32.17 3.03
C PRO A 183 12.56 -32.65 2.00
N ARG A 184 12.48 -31.95 0.87
CA ARG A 184 11.67 -32.42 -0.25
C ARG A 184 12.42 -33.55 -0.95
N GLY A 185 11.81 -34.74 -1.01
CA GLY A 185 12.38 -35.88 -1.75
C GLY A 185 12.38 -35.63 -3.25
N VAL A 186 13.48 -35.94 -3.94
CA VAL A 186 13.63 -35.77 -5.40
C VAL A 186 12.61 -36.61 -6.19
N GLU A 187 12.14 -37.72 -5.62
CA GLU A 187 11.23 -38.67 -6.26
C GLU A 187 9.75 -38.46 -5.88
N ASN A 188 9.49 -37.70 -4.81
CA ASN A 188 8.14 -37.48 -4.31
C ASN A 188 7.72 -36.05 -4.61
N ASN A 189 6.76 -35.91 -5.53
CA ASN A 189 5.99 -34.67 -5.69
C ASN A 189 5.09 -34.49 -4.47
N ASP A 190 5.70 -34.24 -3.32
CA ASP A 190 5.03 -34.17 -2.03
C ASP A 190 4.23 -32.87 -1.95
N ASN A 191 2.99 -32.98 -2.39
CA ASN A 191 2.05 -31.87 -2.38
C ASN A 191 1.74 -31.39 -0.95
N SER A 192 2.15 -32.12 0.10
CA SER A 192 1.95 -31.70 1.49
C SER A 192 2.76 -30.46 1.90
N GLN A 193 3.68 -30.02 1.04
CA GLN A 193 4.52 -28.84 1.23
C GLN A 193 4.05 -27.62 0.42
N ILE A 194 2.90 -27.74 -0.26
CA ILE A 194 2.34 -26.68 -1.10
C ILE A 194 1.31 -25.89 -0.30
N PHE A 195 1.46 -24.58 -0.33
CA PHE A 195 0.59 -23.64 0.38
C PHE A 195 0.10 -22.52 -0.56
N PHE A 196 -0.93 -21.81 -0.10
CA PHE A 196 -1.40 -20.58 -0.73
C PHE A 196 -1.94 -19.61 0.34
N ILE A 197 -2.02 -18.31 -0.01
CA ILE A 197 -2.71 -17.30 0.81
C ILE A 197 -4.08 -17.01 0.21
N ASP A 198 -5.10 -16.99 1.05
CA ASP A 198 -6.46 -16.66 0.64
C ASP A 198 -6.74 -15.14 0.60
N SER A 199 -8.00 -14.76 0.35
CA SER A 199 -8.40 -13.35 0.29
C SER A 199 -8.38 -12.63 1.65
N SER A 200 -8.49 -13.37 2.75
CA SER A 200 -8.38 -12.87 4.14
C SER A 200 -6.94 -12.72 4.60
N GLY A 201 -5.96 -13.32 3.91
CA GLY A 201 -4.57 -13.34 4.37
C GLY A 201 -4.22 -14.56 5.23
N ALA A 202 -5.12 -15.54 5.35
CA ALA A 202 -4.80 -16.78 6.03
C ALA A 202 -3.94 -17.67 5.12
N LEU A 203 -2.98 -18.38 5.72
CA LEU A 203 -2.19 -19.40 5.04
C LEU A 203 -3.01 -20.68 4.97
N HIS A 204 -2.99 -21.34 3.82
CA HIS A 204 -3.73 -22.56 3.58
C HIS A 204 -2.81 -23.64 3.02
N HIS A 205 -3.02 -24.86 3.49
CA HIS A 205 -2.41 -26.06 2.91
C HIS A 205 -3.17 -26.46 1.65
N ALA A 206 -2.46 -26.58 0.53
CA ALA A 206 -3.09 -26.70 -0.79
C ALA A 206 -3.89 -28.00 -0.96
N VAL A 207 -3.36 -29.12 -0.47
CA VAL A 207 -3.97 -30.45 -0.67
C VAL A 207 -5.23 -30.62 0.16
N SER A 208 -5.21 -30.18 1.42
CA SER A 208 -6.38 -30.32 2.30
C SER A 208 -7.38 -29.18 2.14
N GLY A 209 -6.94 -28.02 1.64
CA GLY A 209 -7.69 -26.78 1.67
C GLY A 209 -7.87 -26.19 3.07
N LEU A 210 -7.34 -26.85 4.12
CA LEU A 210 -7.43 -26.37 5.49
C LEU A 210 -6.51 -25.17 5.70
N ALA A 211 -6.94 -24.26 6.57
CA ALA A 211 -6.14 -23.11 6.96
C ALA A 211 -5.06 -23.53 7.95
N ILE A 212 -4.00 -22.74 8.05
CA ILE A 212 -3.02 -22.82 9.12
C ILE A 212 -3.51 -21.89 10.23
N ASP A 213 -3.65 -22.47 11.42
CA ASP A 213 -3.94 -21.78 12.66
C ASP A 213 -2.77 -21.96 13.63
N VAL A 214 -2.80 -21.29 14.77
CA VAL A 214 -1.77 -21.43 15.81
C VAL A 214 -2.43 -21.77 17.12
N VAL A 215 -2.02 -22.87 17.73
CA VAL A 215 -2.52 -23.34 19.03
C VAL A 215 -1.31 -23.60 19.92
N ASP A 216 -1.21 -22.89 21.05
CA ASP A 216 -0.06 -22.96 21.97
C ASP A 216 1.29 -22.86 21.23
N ASP A 217 1.43 -21.83 20.40
CA ASP A 217 2.57 -21.58 19.50
C ASP A 217 2.80 -22.61 18.38
N VAL A 218 2.00 -23.68 18.30
CA VAL A 218 2.14 -24.71 17.27
C VAL A 218 1.29 -24.36 16.05
N PRO A 219 1.89 -24.17 14.86
CA PRO A 219 1.13 -24.02 13.62
C PRO A 219 0.48 -25.35 13.23
N VAL A 220 -0.85 -25.37 13.09
CA VAL A 220 -1.66 -26.57 12.83
C VAL A 220 -2.67 -26.38 11.70
N LEU A 221 -3.02 -27.46 11.01
CA LEU A 221 -4.14 -27.47 10.08
C LEU A 221 -5.46 -27.32 10.84
N ARG A 222 -6.28 -26.36 10.43
CA ARG A 222 -7.56 -26.06 11.05
C ARG A 222 -8.65 -25.89 10.01
N ARG A 223 -9.81 -26.49 10.26
CA ARG A 223 -10.99 -26.28 9.45
C ARG A 223 -11.56 -24.89 9.69
N ARG A 224 -12.09 -24.27 8.64
CA ARG A 224 -12.89 -23.05 8.79
C ARG A 224 -14.11 -23.33 9.65
N ARG A 225 -14.28 -22.54 10.70
CA ARG A 225 -15.41 -22.59 11.63
C ARG A 225 -16.13 -21.24 11.55
N PRO A 226 -17.46 -21.18 11.79
CA PRO A 226 -18.13 -19.91 11.99
C PRO A 226 -17.43 -19.16 13.12
N VAL A 227 -17.12 -17.89 12.93
CA VAL A 227 -16.52 -17.05 13.98
C VAL A 227 -17.63 -16.63 14.93
N SER A 228 -17.55 -17.06 16.19
CA SER A 228 -18.48 -16.59 17.22
C SER A 228 -18.22 -15.11 17.54
N GLY A 229 -19.27 -14.39 17.95
CA GLY A 229 -19.12 -12.99 18.38
C GLY A 229 -18.21 -12.80 19.60
N ARG A 230 -17.87 -13.89 20.29
CA ARG A 230 -16.81 -13.98 21.30
C ARG A 230 -15.85 -15.11 20.92
N PRO A 231 -14.60 -14.82 20.52
CA PRO A 231 -13.61 -15.84 20.20
C PRO A 231 -13.42 -16.84 21.35
N ASN A 232 -13.13 -18.10 21.01
CA ASN A 232 -12.81 -19.17 21.95
C ASN A 232 -11.86 -20.19 21.29
N PRO A 233 -11.27 -21.14 22.04
CA PRO A 233 -10.27 -22.06 21.49
C PRO A 233 -10.76 -22.88 20.30
N TRP A 234 -12.06 -23.15 20.23
CA TRP A 234 -12.67 -23.82 19.08
C TRP A 234 -13.00 -22.82 17.96
N SER A 235 -13.65 -21.71 18.26
CA SER A 235 -14.14 -20.75 17.28
C SER A 235 -13.53 -19.37 17.52
N HIS A 236 -12.46 -19.09 16.78
CA HIS A 236 -11.83 -17.76 16.70
C HIS A 236 -11.43 -17.44 15.25
N PRO A 237 -11.25 -16.15 14.90
CA PRO A 237 -10.73 -15.74 13.59
C PRO A 237 -9.35 -16.36 13.30
N LEU A 238 -9.09 -16.69 12.04
CA LEU A 238 -7.78 -17.21 11.63
C LEU A 238 -6.71 -16.10 11.66
N PRO A 239 -5.44 -16.44 11.95
CA PRO A 239 -4.35 -15.49 11.86
C PRO A 239 -4.05 -15.08 10.41
N GLU A 240 -3.56 -13.85 10.26
CA GLU A 240 -3.06 -13.31 8.99
C GLU A 240 -1.55 -13.57 8.88
N PHE A 241 -1.12 -14.10 7.73
CA PHE A 241 0.29 -14.36 7.44
C PHE A 241 0.82 -13.33 6.44
N SER A 242 1.98 -12.77 6.74
CA SER A 242 2.71 -11.85 5.86
C SER A 242 4.17 -12.27 5.76
N PHE A 243 4.83 -11.92 4.67
CA PHE A 243 6.24 -12.21 4.49
C PHE A 243 6.99 -10.92 4.21
N VAL A 244 7.92 -10.58 5.10
CA VAL A 244 8.66 -9.32 5.08
C VAL A 244 10.12 -9.61 5.43
N ASN A 245 11.07 -9.14 4.63
CA ASN A 245 12.51 -9.28 4.91
C ASN A 245 12.95 -10.73 5.21
N SER A 246 12.51 -11.70 4.40
CA SER A 246 12.74 -13.13 4.64
C SER A 246 12.10 -13.69 5.91
N GLN A 247 11.19 -12.99 6.58
CA GLN A 247 10.50 -13.51 7.76
C GLN A 247 9.03 -13.75 7.43
N ILE A 248 8.47 -14.82 8.00
CA ILE A 248 7.02 -15.03 8.01
C ILE A 248 6.50 -14.43 9.32
N CYS A 249 5.74 -13.35 9.20
CA CYS A 249 5.11 -12.65 10.31
C CYS A 249 3.65 -13.10 10.43
N ILE A 250 3.23 -13.35 11.66
CA ILE A 250 1.86 -13.75 12.01
C ILE A 250 1.21 -12.60 12.76
N LYS A 251 0.02 -12.21 12.32
CA LYS A 251 -0.83 -11.26 13.02
C LYS A 251 -2.08 -11.97 13.48
N PHE A 252 -2.26 -12.00 14.79
CA PHE A 252 -3.46 -12.55 15.40
C PHE A 252 -4.61 -11.55 15.35
N LEU A 253 -5.83 -12.06 15.19
CA LEU A 253 -7.07 -11.28 15.21
C LEU A 253 -7.90 -11.52 16.49
N SER A 254 -7.40 -12.41 17.35
CA SER A 254 -7.90 -12.75 18.68
C SER A 254 -6.71 -13.22 19.52
N ASP A 255 -6.89 -13.31 20.83
CA ASP A 255 -5.83 -13.76 21.73
C ASP A 255 -5.27 -15.15 21.30
N PRO A 256 -3.96 -15.25 20.99
CA PRO A 256 -3.32 -16.52 20.63
C PRO A 256 -3.11 -17.46 21.83
N SER A 257 -3.35 -17.02 23.07
CA SER A 257 -3.18 -17.85 24.28
C SER A 257 -4.26 -18.92 24.45
N LEU A 258 -5.33 -18.90 23.65
CA LEU A 258 -6.39 -19.91 23.66
C LEU A 258 -5.82 -21.27 23.16
N PRO A 259 -5.87 -22.40 23.92
CA PRO A 259 -6.71 -22.74 25.07
C PRO A 259 -5.98 -22.75 26.43
N GLY A 260 -4.80 -22.14 26.56
CA GLY A 260 -4.08 -22.03 27.82
C GLY A 260 -4.91 -21.34 28.90
N CYS A 261 -5.48 -22.15 29.80
CA CYS A 261 -6.04 -21.75 31.08
C CYS A 261 -5.08 -20.82 31.85
N THR A 262 -5.36 -19.53 31.82
CA THR A 262 -5.36 -18.54 32.92
C THR A 262 -5.48 -17.18 32.24
N ASP A 263 -6.40 -16.33 32.68
CA ASP A 263 -6.59 -14.95 32.19
C ASP A 263 -5.33 -14.05 32.36
N ASP A 264 -4.19 -14.63 32.75
CA ASP A 264 -2.97 -13.97 33.22
C ASP A 264 -1.79 -14.03 32.23
N LEU A 265 -1.86 -14.80 31.12
CA LEU A 265 -0.73 -14.91 30.17
C LEU A 265 -0.45 -13.59 29.41
N TYR A 266 -1.50 -12.84 29.08
CA TYR A 266 -1.41 -11.53 28.44
C TYR A 266 -2.46 -10.59 29.06
N PRO A 267 -2.15 -9.86 30.14
CA PRO A 267 -3.07 -8.85 30.66
C PRO A 267 -3.40 -7.80 29.58
N ASP A 268 -4.65 -7.33 29.59
CA ASP A 268 -5.16 -6.16 28.85
C ASP A 268 -4.90 -6.14 27.33
N ASP A 269 -5.15 -7.24 26.61
CA ASP A 269 -4.94 -7.34 25.15
C ASP A 269 -3.48 -7.05 24.72
N SER A 270 -2.51 -7.21 25.61
CA SER A 270 -1.09 -6.92 25.33
C SER A 270 -0.54 -7.70 24.13
N TRP A 271 -1.10 -8.88 23.80
CA TRP A 271 -0.79 -9.65 22.59
C TRP A 271 -1.00 -8.85 21.30
N ALA A 272 -1.98 -7.95 21.25
CA ALA A 272 -2.31 -7.17 20.04
C ALA A 272 -1.22 -6.16 19.66
N THR A 273 -0.36 -5.80 20.62
CA THR A 273 0.78 -4.90 20.40
C THR A 273 2.07 -5.63 20.05
N LYS A 274 2.07 -6.96 20.13
CA LYS A 274 3.24 -7.81 19.89
C LYS A 274 3.32 -8.22 18.42
N ASN A 275 4.55 -8.50 17.98
CA ASN A 275 4.80 -9.04 16.64
C ASN A 275 5.15 -10.51 16.79
N PHE A 276 4.55 -11.38 15.99
CA PHE A 276 4.83 -12.81 16.03
C PHE A 276 5.48 -13.26 14.72
N VAL A 277 6.41 -14.21 14.81
CA VAL A 277 7.14 -14.74 13.66
C VAL A 277 7.20 -16.26 13.70
N LEU A 278 7.29 -16.88 12.52
CA LEU A 278 7.52 -18.32 12.39
C LEU A 278 9.02 -18.61 12.57
N ALA A 279 9.34 -19.52 13.49
CA ALA A 279 10.71 -19.87 13.84
C ALA A 279 10.96 -21.37 13.74
N ALA A 280 12.04 -21.74 13.06
CA ALA A 280 12.57 -23.09 12.97
C ALA A 280 13.51 -23.41 14.16
N HIS A 281 13.77 -24.70 14.38
CA HIS A 281 14.79 -25.23 15.29
C HIS A 281 14.69 -24.70 16.72
N THR A 282 13.47 -24.57 17.22
CA THR A 282 13.23 -24.07 18.57
C THR A 282 13.50 -25.11 19.64
N GLU A 283 14.14 -24.65 20.72
CA GLU A 283 14.38 -25.46 21.91
C GLU A 283 13.24 -25.39 22.92
N LYS A 284 12.29 -24.46 22.72
CA LYS A 284 11.10 -24.33 23.55
C LYS A 284 10.30 -25.63 23.50
N GLY A 285 9.90 -26.13 24.67
CA GLY A 285 8.90 -27.20 24.74
C GLY A 285 7.59 -26.74 24.11
N PHE A 286 6.86 -27.68 23.51
CA PHE A 286 5.55 -27.41 22.93
C PHE A 286 4.58 -28.49 23.37
N HIS A 287 3.30 -28.15 23.34
CA HIS A 287 2.22 -29.06 23.64
C HIS A 287 1.30 -29.17 22.43
N ILE A 288 0.92 -30.39 22.05
CA ILE A 288 -0.10 -30.61 21.03
C ILE A 288 -1.38 -30.97 21.74
N HIS A 289 -2.37 -30.11 21.56
CA HIS A 289 -3.68 -30.27 22.16
C HIS A 289 -4.51 -31.32 21.41
N PRO A 290 -4.93 -32.42 22.05
CA PRO A 290 -5.92 -33.30 21.47
C PRO A 290 -7.27 -32.60 21.29
N ILE A 291 -8.10 -33.11 20.38
CA ILE A 291 -9.44 -32.57 20.14
C ILE A 291 -10.32 -32.49 21.40
N SER A 292 -10.07 -33.37 22.37
CA SER A 292 -10.76 -33.39 23.67
C SER A 292 -10.57 -32.11 24.46
N ASP A 293 -9.44 -31.42 24.31
CA ASP A 293 -9.16 -30.16 25.01
C ASP A 293 -10.11 -29.07 24.57
N PHE A 294 -10.64 -29.16 23.34
CA PHE A 294 -11.61 -28.22 22.79
C PHE A 294 -13.07 -28.64 23.02
N SER A 295 -13.32 -29.82 23.59
CA SER A 295 -14.65 -30.42 23.70
C SER A 295 -15.74 -29.52 24.33
N PRO A 296 -15.46 -28.66 25.33
CA PRO A 296 -16.48 -27.77 25.88
C PRO A 296 -17.06 -26.77 24.87
N TRP A 297 -16.32 -26.48 23.80
CA TRP A 297 -16.70 -25.50 22.79
C TRP A 297 -17.13 -26.12 21.45
N ILE A 298 -17.01 -27.44 21.30
CA ILE A 298 -17.45 -28.16 20.10
C ILE A 298 -18.97 -28.34 20.18
N PRO A 299 -19.75 -27.83 19.20
CA PRO A 299 -21.19 -28.10 19.16
C PRO A 299 -21.45 -29.60 19.12
N ALA A 300 -22.46 -30.08 19.87
CA ALA A 300 -22.78 -31.52 19.94
C ALA A 300 -23.01 -32.15 18.55
N ALA A 301 -23.60 -31.40 17.61
CA ALA A 301 -23.81 -31.84 16.23
C ALA A 301 -22.50 -32.06 15.44
N MET A 302 -21.38 -31.49 15.89
CA MET A 302 -20.06 -31.59 15.26
C MET A 302 -19.14 -32.58 15.97
N ALA A 303 -19.45 -32.98 17.20
CA ALA A 303 -18.61 -33.89 17.99
C ALA A 303 -18.43 -35.23 17.25
N GLY A 304 -17.18 -35.63 16.99
CA GLY A 304 -16.84 -36.86 16.28
C GLY A 304 -17.09 -36.84 14.77
N SER A 305 -17.46 -35.71 14.18
CA SER A 305 -17.78 -35.62 12.73
C SER A 305 -16.55 -35.44 11.83
N PHE A 306 -15.34 -35.37 12.40
CA PHE A 306 -14.10 -35.18 11.66
C PHE A 306 -12.93 -35.86 12.35
N GLN A 307 -11.96 -36.28 11.54
CA GLN A 307 -10.69 -36.80 12.02
C GLN A 307 -9.83 -35.65 12.53
N TYR A 308 -9.12 -35.90 13.62
CA TYR A 308 -8.17 -34.95 14.23
C TYR A 308 -6.85 -35.68 14.51
N GLU A 309 -5.75 -35.12 14.03
CA GLU A 309 -4.40 -35.66 14.20
C GLU A 309 -3.75 -35.06 15.45
N THR A 310 -3.04 -35.92 16.20
CA THR A 310 -2.25 -35.52 17.39
C THR A 310 -0.84 -36.08 17.34
N GLY A 311 -0.52 -36.88 16.32
CA GLY A 311 0.81 -37.39 16.05
C GLY A 311 1.81 -36.25 15.90
N SER A 312 2.98 -36.44 16.52
CA SER A 312 3.99 -35.41 16.53
C SER A 312 5.42 -35.91 16.42
N ASN A 313 6.26 -35.08 15.80
CA ASN A 313 7.69 -35.26 15.85
C ASN A 313 8.27 -34.30 16.89
N HIS A 314 8.79 -34.85 17.99
CA HIS A 314 9.49 -34.07 19.01
C HIS A 314 10.97 -33.82 18.69
N ASP A 315 11.44 -34.22 17.50
CA ASP A 315 12.78 -33.85 17.03
C ASP A 315 12.86 -32.35 16.80
N LYS A 316 13.64 -31.69 17.66
CA LYS A 316 13.87 -30.24 17.66
C LYS A 316 14.38 -29.73 16.31
N LYS A 317 15.06 -30.57 15.52
CA LYS A 317 15.58 -30.19 14.19
C LYS A 317 14.50 -30.01 13.13
N ASN A 318 13.31 -30.55 13.36
CA ASN A 318 12.20 -30.43 12.42
C ASN A 318 11.13 -29.48 12.95
N LEU A 319 11.29 -28.98 14.17
CA LEU A 319 10.26 -28.24 14.87
C LEU A 319 10.13 -26.80 14.36
N VAL A 320 8.89 -26.40 14.11
CA VAL A 320 8.52 -25.04 13.74
C VAL A 320 7.47 -24.53 14.71
N LEU A 321 7.73 -23.41 15.38
CA LEU A 321 6.79 -22.76 16.29
C LEU A 321 6.64 -21.27 15.95
N VAL A 322 5.57 -20.68 16.46
CA VAL A 322 5.35 -19.23 16.46
C VAL A 322 5.96 -18.63 17.73
N GLN A 323 6.63 -17.48 17.59
CA GLN A 323 7.29 -16.81 18.72
C GLN A 323 7.06 -15.31 18.67
N GLU A 324 7.00 -14.68 19.83
CA GLU A 324 7.07 -13.24 19.95
C GLU A 324 8.43 -12.72 19.44
N ARG A 325 8.39 -11.68 18.61
CA ARG A 325 9.58 -10.98 18.11
C ARG A 325 10.03 -9.99 19.17
N VAL A 326 11.08 -10.36 19.91
CA VAL A 326 11.57 -9.56 21.04
C VAL A 326 12.59 -8.48 20.60
N GLU A 327 13.19 -8.58 19.40
CA GLU A 327 14.07 -7.54 18.81
C GLU A 327 14.29 -7.86 17.30
N ASP A 328 15.23 -7.19 16.61
CA ASP A 328 15.49 -7.30 15.16
C ASP A 328 16.13 -8.65 14.75
N VAL A 329 15.46 -9.75 15.11
CA VAL A 329 15.92 -11.13 14.92
C VAL A 329 15.72 -11.55 13.47
N GLY A 330 16.50 -10.95 12.56
CA GLY A 330 16.85 -11.52 11.25
C GLY A 330 17.82 -12.69 11.39
N GLY A 331 17.59 -13.58 12.35
CA GLY A 331 18.42 -14.75 12.59
C GLY A 331 18.13 -15.86 11.58
N GLU A 332 19.05 -16.81 11.45
CA GLU A 332 18.91 -17.97 10.55
C GLU A 332 17.60 -18.74 10.81
N ARG A 333 17.19 -18.85 12.08
CA ARG A 333 15.99 -19.59 12.52
C ARG A 333 14.65 -18.98 12.10
N THR A 334 14.61 -17.69 11.79
CA THR A 334 13.39 -16.98 11.35
C THR A 334 13.47 -16.59 9.88
N SER A 335 14.48 -17.08 9.16
CA SER A 335 14.76 -16.75 7.77
C SER A 335 14.18 -17.81 6.82
N TRP A 336 13.30 -17.36 5.94
CA TRP A 336 12.50 -18.16 5.03
C TRP A 336 12.64 -17.66 3.60
N GLU A 337 12.32 -18.53 2.65
CA GLU A 337 12.25 -18.26 1.22
C GLU A 337 10.94 -18.80 0.66
N ILE A 338 10.25 -18.01 -0.17
CA ILE A 338 9.04 -18.47 -0.87
C ILE A 338 9.43 -18.92 -2.27
N VAL A 339 9.16 -20.19 -2.57
CA VAL A 339 9.50 -20.82 -3.84
C VAL A 339 8.21 -21.07 -4.62
N PRO A 340 8.05 -20.58 -5.86
CA PRO A 340 6.88 -20.89 -6.67
C PRO A 340 6.73 -22.39 -6.91
N ALA A 341 5.52 -22.95 -6.73
CA ALA A 341 5.28 -24.38 -6.92
C ALA A 341 5.46 -24.84 -8.39
N SER A 342 5.38 -23.91 -9.35
CA SER A 342 5.63 -24.19 -10.78
C SER A 342 7.11 -24.28 -11.16
N LYS A 343 8.02 -23.87 -10.26
CA LYS A 343 9.47 -23.88 -10.48
C LYS A 343 10.19 -25.01 -9.74
N SER A 344 9.44 -25.97 -9.21
CA SER A 344 9.99 -27.08 -8.42
C SER A 344 9.94 -28.40 -9.15
#